data_AF-A0A1W5XG82-F1
#
_entry.id   AF-A0A1W5XG82-F1
#
_cell.length_a   1.000
_cell.length_b   1.000
_cell.length_c   1.000
_cell.angle_alpha   90.00
_cell.angle_beta   90.00
_cell.angle_gamma   90.00
#
_symmetry.space_group_name_H-M   'P 1'
#
loop_
_entity.id
_entity.type
_entity.pdbx_description
1 polymer ?
#
loop_
_entity_poly.entity_id
_entity_poly.type
_entity_poly.pdbx_seq_one_letter_code
_entity_poly.pdbx_strand_id
1 'polypeptide(L)'
;ENDLDKNSEYGDDYVPNGQSSKPIPQRTATAAEDFGLSKVKKPHGGCGARQPTIRKEGLKLYMNFKVRDPEEQTGQDTRQQLSPAQVYSIFKKISSEDLRDLGLNEEYARPDWMIITVLPVPPPPVRPSIQMDGTSRGEDDLTHKLSDILKANQNLRRYESDGSPAHVVSEFEALLQFHCATYMDNEMAGQPQALQKSGRPLKSIRARLKGKEGRLRGNLMGKRVDFSARTVITGDPNISVDEVGVPKSIASNLTFPEIVTPFNVDLLQELVKNGPSVHPGAKYVIRDTGERIDLKHTSGTHVVRLQNGWKVERHINNGDIIIFNRQPSLHKMSMMGHKVRVMPFSTFRLNLSVTTPYNADFDGDEMNMHVPQSVETKAEIKEICMVPKQIVSPQSNKPVMGIVQDTLCAIRKFTKRDTFLSKDLVMNILMWVKDWDGKLPTPCILKPIPLWTGKQILSMIIPKGINSDNL
;
A
#
# COMPACT_ATOMS: atom_id res chain seq x y z
N GLU A 1 55.97 -13.41 8.31
CA GLU A 1 55.96 -12.82 9.66
C GLU A 1 54.60 -12.19 9.88
N ASN A 2 53.82 -12.89 10.71
CA ASN A 2 52.67 -12.53 11.55
C ASN A 2 51.63 -11.57 10.99
N ASP A 3 50.31 -11.74 11.07
CA ASP A 3 49.33 -12.71 11.62
C ASP A 3 48.07 -11.80 11.74
N LEU A 4 46.79 -12.16 11.65
CA LEU A 4 46.02 -13.39 11.44
C LEU A 4 44.58 -12.94 11.14
N ASP A 5 43.89 -13.76 10.34
CA ASP A 5 42.48 -13.74 10.00
C ASP A 5 41.51 -13.68 11.20
N LYS A 6 40.25 -13.27 10.92
CA LYS A 6 39.06 -14.08 11.28
C LYS A 6 37.77 -13.61 10.60
N ASN A 7 37.34 -14.41 9.62
CA ASN A 7 35.95 -14.63 9.23
C ASN A 7 35.22 -15.49 10.27
N SER A 8 33.91 -15.27 10.46
CA SER A 8 32.88 -16.30 10.74
C SER A 8 31.50 -15.63 10.73
N GLU A 9 30.71 -15.73 9.66
CA GLU A 9 29.67 -16.77 9.46
C GLU A 9 28.71 -16.93 10.66
N TYR A 10 27.53 -16.32 10.54
CA TYR A 10 26.34 -16.66 11.34
C TYR A 10 25.50 -17.66 10.54
N GLY A 11 25.49 -18.92 10.98
CA GLY A 11 24.53 -19.93 10.59
C GLY A 11 23.48 -20.10 11.68
N ASP A 12 22.21 -20.14 11.27
CA ASP A 12 21.06 -20.58 12.05
C ASP A 12 21.21 -22.05 12.45
N ASP A 13 20.83 -22.41 13.68
CA ASP A 13 20.37 -23.77 14.00
C ASP A 13 19.26 -23.74 15.06
N TYR A 14 18.08 -24.15 14.61
CA TYR A 14 16.89 -24.43 15.40
C TYR A 14 16.80 -25.94 15.63
N VAL A 15 16.62 -26.40 16.88
CA VAL A 15 16.16 -27.78 17.17
C VAL A 15 15.14 -27.77 18.33
N PRO A 16 14.01 -28.51 18.22
CA PRO A 16 12.87 -28.42 19.15
C PRO A 16 12.74 -29.56 20.19
N ASN A 17 11.89 -29.27 21.18
CA ASN A 17 11.10 -30.15 22.06
C ASN A 17 11.75 -31.04 23.13
N GLY A 18 11.24 -30.90 24.36
CA GLY A 18 10.94 -32.05 25.22
C GLY A 18 11.47 -32.02 26.66
N GLN A 19 10.52 -31.90 27.61
CA GLN A 19 10.54 -32.48 28.97
C GLN A 19 11.29 -31.77 30.12
N SER A 20 10.46 -31.32 31.07
CA SER A 20 10.70 -31.19 32.52
C SER A 20 11.89 -30.36 33.00
N SER A 21 11.73 -29.03 33.07
CA SER A 21 12.56 -28.19 33.93
C SER A 21 12.13 -28.35 35.40
N LYS A 22 12.94 -29.08 36.17
CA LYS A 22 12.95 -29.03 37.65
C LYS A 22 13.17 -27.58 38.12
N PRO A 23 12.63 -27.17 39.29
CA PRO A 23 12.80 -25.82 39.79
C PRO A 23 14.27 -25.51 40.06
N ILE A 24 14.73 -24.37 39.52
CA ILE A 24 16.04 -23.77 39.79
C ILE A 24 16.12 -23.49 41.31
N PRO A 25 17.22 -23.87 42.00
CA PRO A 25 17.35 -23.65 43.42
C PRO A 25 17.31 -22.15 43.73
N GLN A 26 16.47 -21.78 44.70
CA GLN A 26 16.44 -20.44 45.27
C GLN A 26 17.84 -20.07 45.73
N ARG A 27 18.43 -19.04 45.12
CA ARG A 27 19.60 -18.35 45.69
C ARG A 27 19.14 -17.76 47.03
N THR A 28 19.55 -18.42 48.10
CA THR A 28 19.55 -17.87 49.45
C THR A 28 20.34 -16.58 49.43
N ALA A 29 19.63 -15.47 49.57
CA ALA A 29 20.24 -14.18 49.84
C ALA A 29 20.85 -14.25 51.25
N THR A 30 22.16 -14.02 51.36
CA THR A 30 22.82 -13.42 52.53
C THR A 30 24.29 -13.18 52.19
N ALA A 31 24.55 -12.05 51.52
CA ALA A 31 25.90 -11.47 51.43
C ALA A 31 25.92 -10.00 51.91
N ALA A 32 24.82 -9.53 52.50
CA ALA A 32 24.65 -8.15 52.95
C ALA A 32 24.56 -8.02 54.48
N GLU A 33 24.57 -9.12 55.23
CA GLU A 33 24.40 -9.10 56.70
C GLU A 33 25.73 -9.23 57.47
N ASP A 34 26.83 -9.67 56.83
CA ASP A 34 28.14 -9.86 57.47
C ASP A 34 29.02 -8.59 57.60
N PHE A 35 28.59 -7.45 57.06
CA PHE A 35 29.36 -6.18 57.12
C PHE A 35 28.82 -5.14 58.11
N GLY A 36 27.91 -5.50 59.02
CA GLY A 36 27.38 -4.56 60.03
C GLY A 36 26.63 -3.34 59.48
N LEU A 37 26.40 -3.28 58.17
CA LEU A 37 25.62 -2.25 57.51
C LEU A 37 24.15 -2.63 57.63
N SER A 38 23.50 -2.15 58.69
CA SER A 38 22.05 -2.17 58.76
C SER A 38 21.51 -1.48 57.50
N LYS A 39 20.80 -2.21 56.64
CA LYS A 39 19.97 -1.57 55.61
C LYS A 39 18.91 -0.79 56.35
N VAL A 40 19.20 0.48 56.64
CA VAL A 40 18.19 1.44 57.05
C VAL A 40 17.17 1.42 55.92
N LYS A 41 16.02 0.77 56.17
CA LYS A 41 14.89 0.79 55.24
C LYS A 41 14.49 2.24 55.11
N LYS A 42 14.99 2.93 54.07
CA LYS A 42 14.54 4.27 53.76
C LYS A 42 13.03 4.17 53.58
N PRO A 43 12.23 4.83 54.44
CA PRO A 43 10.79 4.84 54.26
C PRO A 43 10.50 5.44 52.89
N HIS A 44 9.60 4.85 52.11
CA HIS A 44 9.26 5.30 50.76
C HIS A 44 8.54 6.67 50.72
N GLY A 45 8.61 7.46 51.80
CA GLY A 45 8.02 8.79 51.93
C GLY A 45 6.48 8.87 51.83
N GLY A 46 5.77 7.75 51.83
CA GLY A 46 4.33 7.72 51.51
C GLY A 46 3.41 7.55 52.72
N CYS A 47 2.10 7.62 52.46
CA CYS A 47 1.02 7.67 53.47
C CYS A 47 0.79 6.39 54.29
N GLY A 48 1.55 5.31 54.06
CA GLY A 48 1.40 4.03 54.76
C GLY A 48 0.13 3.24 54.45
N ALA A 49 -0.71 3.71 53.52
CA ALA A 49 -1.91 3.00 53.08
C ALA A 49 -1.57 1.69 52.36
N ARG A 50 -2.35 0.64 52.63
CA ARG A 50 -2.19 -0.66 51.96
C ARG A 50 -2.61 -0.56 50.50
N GLN A 51 -1.82 -1.14 49.61
CA GLN A 51 -2.17 -1.21 48.20
C GLN A 51 -3.20 -2.32 47.96
N PRO A 52 -4.39 -2.02 47.42
CA PRO A 52 -5.33 -3.05 47.02
C PRO A 52 -4.82 -3.78 45.78
N THR A 53 -5.28 -5.02 45.63
CA THR A 53 -5.15 -5.74 44.36
C THR A 53 -6.31 -5.35 43.46
N ILE A 54 -6.00 -4.76 42.29
CA ILE A 54 -7.01 -4.27 41.35
C ILE A 54 -7.33 -5.36 40.34
N ARG A 55 -8.62 -5.65 40.14
CA ARG A 55 -9.12 -6.59 39.12
C ARG A 55 -10.09 -5.88 38.17
N LYS A 56 -10.01 -6.24 36.89
CA LYS A 56 -10.92 -5.76 35.85
C LYS A 56 -12.04 -6.77 35.62
N GLU A 57 -13.27 -6.30 35.66
CA GLU A 57 -14.46 -7.06 35.24
C GLU A 57 -15.29 -6.20 34.28
N GLY A 58 -15.39 -6.64 33.03
CA GLY A 58 -16.04 -5.87 31.97
C GLY A 58 -15.42 -4.47 31.80
N LEU A 59 -16.22 -3.43 32.02
CA LEU A 59 -15.83 -2.02 31.96
C LEU A 59 -15.52 -1.40 33.34
N LYS A 60 -15.55 -2.19 34.42
CA LYS A 60 -15.34 -1.73 35.80
C LYS A 60 -14.03 -2.25 36.39
N LEU A 61 -13.49 -1.50 37.34
CA LEU A 61 -12.33 -1.88 38.15
C LEU A 61 -12.76 -2.08 39.60
N TYR A 62 -12.24 -3.11 40.24
CA TYR A 62 -12.52 -3.47 41.63
C TYR A 62 -11.23 -3.58 42.43
N MET A 63 -11.23 -3.04 43.64
CA MET A 63 -10.15 -3.11 44.62
C MET A 63 -10.45 -4.21 45.64
N ASN A 64 -9.48 -5.11 45.84
CA ASN A 64 -9.53 -6.13 46.88
C ASN A 64 -8.39 -5.91 47.88
N PHE A 65 -8.73 -5.65 49.13
CA PHE A 65 -7.76 -5.51 50.23
C PHE A 65 -7.53 -6.87 50.89
N LYS A 66 -6.26 -7.29 51.04
CA LYS A 66 -5.92 -8.51 51.79
C LYS A 66 -6.08 -8.24 53.30
N VAL A 67 -6.93 -9.01 53.95
CA VAL A 67 -7.14 -9.00 55.42
C VAL A 67 -5.94 -9.64 56.11
N ARG A 68 -5.60 -9.16 57.32
CA ARG A 68 -4.41 -9.58 58.07
C ARG A 68 -4.63 -10.85 58.91
N ASP A 69 -5.87 -11.09 59.36
CA ASP A 69 -6.20 -12.19 60.27
C ASP A 69 -7.39 -13.04 59.75
N PRO A 70 -7.31 -14.37 59.81
CA PRO A 70 -8.36 -15.27 59.32
C PRO A 70 -9.62 -15.35 60.20
N GLU A 71 -9.62 -14.78 61.41
CA GLU A 71 -10.77 -14.82 62.34
C GLU A 71 -11.84 -13.74 62.10
N GLU A 72 -11.55 -12.69 61.32
CA GLU A 72 -12.53 -11.66 60.92
C GLU A 72 -13.28 -12.02 59.61
N GLN A 73 -13.39 -13.31 59.28
CA GLN A 73 -14.00 -13.79 58.03
C GLN A 73 -15.54 -13.69 57.97
N THR A 74 -16.21 -13.18 58.99
CA THR A 74 -17.68 -13.07 59.02
C THR A 74 -18.16 -11.77 58.36
N GLY A 75 -18.12 -11.76 57.02
CA GLY A 75 -19.21 -11.16 56.24
C GLY A 75 -19.02 -9.79 55.58
N GLN A 76 -17.82 -9.18 55.60
CA GLN A 76 -17.59 -7.96 54.80
C GLN A 76 -16.87 -8.29 53.49
N ASP A 77 -17.62 -8.12 52.40
CA ASP A 77 -17.13 -8.19 51.03
C ASP A 77 -16.01 -7.14 50.86
N THR A 78 -14.74 -7.55 50.89
CA THR A 78 -13.55 -6.68 50.81
C THR A 78 -13.36 -6.03 49.42
N ARG A 79 -14.39 -6.15 48.58
CA ARG A 79 -14.41 -5.81 47.18
C ARG A 79 -15.11 -4.47 46.99
N GLN A 80 -14.34 -3.42 46.78
CA GLN A 80 -14.86 -2.08 46.52
C GLN A 80 -14.71 -1.71 45.05
N GLN A 81 -15.76 -1.18 44.42
CA GLN A 81 -15.65 -0.64 43.06
C GLN A 81 -14.80 0.64 43.06
N LEU A 82 -13.80 0.70 42.18
CA LEU A 82 -12.99 1.89 41.97
C LEU A 82 -13.68 2.78 40.92
N SER A 83 -14.14 3.96 41.35
CA SER A 83 -14.81 4.90 40.46
C SER A 83 -13.83 5.68 39.57
N PRO A 84 -14.20 6.07 38.34
CA PRO A 84 -13.36 6.90 37.48
C PRO A 84 -12.94 8.22 38.13
N ALA A 85 -13.83 8.85 38.91
CA ALA A 85 -13.54 10.10 39.62
C ALA A 85 -12.43 9.95 40.69
N GLN A 86 -12.40 8.81 41.39
CA GLN A 86 -11.31 8.48 42.33
C GLN A 86 -9.99 8.30 41.58
N VAL A 87 -9.99 7.56 40.46
CA VAL A 87 -8.78 7.36 39.65
C VAL A 87 -8.25 8.68 39.10
N TYR A 88 -9.13 9.55 38.61
CA TYR A 88 -8.76 10.88 38.11
C TYR A 88 -8.09 11.73 39.20
N SER A 89 -8.64 11.72 40.41
CA SER A 89 -8.08 12.45 41.55
C SER A 89 -6.72 11.90 42.00
N ILE A 90 -6.50 10.59 41.87
CA ILE A 90 -5.22 9.94 42.16
C ILE A 90 -4.20 10.30 41.08
N PHE A 91 -4.53 10.14 39.80
CA PHE A 91 -3.63 10.41 38.68
C PHE A 91 -3.20 11.88 38.61
N LYS A 92 -4.08 12.80 38.97
CA LYS A 92 -3.76 14.24 39.03
C LYS A 92 -2.76 14.60 40.13
N LYS A 93 -2.59 13.76 41.16
CA LYS A 93 -1.66 13.98 42.28
C LYS A 93 -0.27 13.37 42.06
N ILE A 94 -0.06 12.65 40.95
CA ILE A 94 1.25 12.07 40.62
C ILE A 94 2.22 13.21 40.31
N SER A 95 3.42 13.16 40.91
CA SER A 95 4.44 14.20 40.72
C SER A 95 5.07 14.11 39.32
N SER A 96 5.62 15.21 38.80
CA SER A 96 6.31 15.21 37.50
C SER A 96 7.52 14.27 37.45
N GLU A 97 8.21 14.09 38.58
CA GLU A 97 9.33 13.15 38.70
C GLU A 97 8.82 11.70 38.56
N ASP A 98 7.77 11.33 39.29
CA ASP A 98 7.15 10.00 39.19
C ASP A 98 6.59 9.73 37.78
N LEU A 99 6.03 10.75 37.10
CA LEU A 99 5.56 10.62 35.72
C LEU A 99 6.70 10.21 34.78
N ARG A 100 7.88 10.81 34.95
CA ARG A 100 9.06 10.50 34.14
C ARG A 100 9.57 9.09 34.44
N ASP A 101 9.60 8.68 35.70
CA ASP A 101 10.00 7.33 36.10
C ASP A 101 9.04 6.25 35.59
N LEU A 102 7.75 6.57 35.47
CA LEU A 102 6.73 5.72 34.84
C LEU A 102 6.82 5.69 33.29
N GLY A 103 7.68 6.50 32.68
CA GLY A 103 7.81 6.63 31.24
C GLY A 103 6.68 7.44 30.58
N LEU A 104 5.96 8.25 31.36
CA LEU A 104 4.93 9.18 30.87
C LEU A 104 5.52 10.58 30.66
N ASN A 105 4.82 11.40 29.89
CA ASN A 105 5.26 12.75 29.55
C ASN A 105 4.28 13.79 30.12
N GLU A 106 4.79 14.79 30.83
CA GLU A 106 3.98 15.85 31.46
C GLU A 106 3.24 16.74 30.44
N GLU A 107 3.82 16.96 29.27
CA GLU A 107 3.28 17.86 28.25
C GLU A 107 2.35 17.14 27.26
N TYR A 108 2.64 15.89 26.91
CA TYR A 108 1.95 15.18 25.83
C TYR A 108 1.08 14.00 26.28
N ALA A 109 1.34 13.40 27.45
CA ALA A 109 0.75 12.12 27.83
C ALA A 109 0.58 11.98 29.35
N ARG A 110 -0.13 12.92 29.98
CA ARG A 110 -0.44 12.80 31.41
C ARG A 110 -1.48 11.70 31.66
N PRO A 111 -1.34 10.93 32.76
CA PRO A 111 -2.22 9.79 33.04
C PRO A 111 -3.67 10.21 33.34
N ASP A 112 -3.90 11.41 33.90
CA ASP A 112 -5.25 11.93 34.14
C ASP A 112 -6.03 12.13 32.83
N TRP A 113 -5.36 12.31 31.70
CA TRP A 113 -5.99 12.46 30.38
C TRP A 113 -6.49 11.14 29.79
N MET A 114 -6.10 9.99 30.37
CA MET A 114 -6.68 8.70 29.98
C MET A 114 -8.16 8.57 30.38
N ILE A 115 -8.62 9.42 31.31
CA ILE A 115 -10.01 9.47 31.76
C ILE A 115 -10.72 10.60 30.99
N ILE A 116 -11.71 10.21 30.18
CA ILE A 116 -12.42 11.16 29.31
C ILE A 116 -13.41 11.97 30.15
N THR A 117 -13.09 13.24 30.37
CA THR A 117 -14.00 14.24 30.98
C THR A 117 -14.70 15.09 29.91
N VAL A 118 -14.01 15.37 28.81
CA VAL A 118 -14.53 16.10 27.64
C VAL A 118 -14.35 15.22 26.41
N LEU A 119 -15.46 14.75 25.83
CA LEU A 119 -15.43 13.92 24.63
C LEU A 119 -15.45 14.80 23.36
N PRO A 120 -14.42 14.79 22.51
CA PRO A 120 -14.41 15.56 21.28
C PRO A 120 -15.40 14.96 20.25
N VAL A 121 -16.21 15.82 19.64
CA VAL A 121 -17.15 15.42 18.58
C VAL A 121 -16.51 15.68 17.21
N PRO A 122 -16.27 14.64 16.38
CA PRO A 122 -15.64 14.83 15.08
C PRO A 122 -16.57 15.60 14.12
N PRO A 123 -16.01 16.38 13.19
CA PRO A 123 -16.78 17.18 12.25
C PRO A 123 -17.45 16.30 11.17
N PRO A 124 -18.45 16.84 10.43
CA PRO A 124 -19.18 16.09 9.39
C PRO A 124 -18.32 15.34 8.34
N PRO A 125 -17.15 15.81 7.89
CA PRO A 125 -16.31 15.05 6.97
C PRO A 125 -15.85 13.67 7.48
N VAL A 126 -15.77 13.48 8.80
CA VAL A 126 -15.43 12.19 9.43
C VAL A 126 -16.66 11.27 9.56
N ARG A 127 -17.85 11.87 9.61
CA ARG A 127 -19.16 11.23 9.81
C ARG A 127 -20.17 11.75 8.76
N PRO A 128 -19.99 11.39 7.48
CA PRO A 128 -20.75 11.97 6.38
C PRO A 128 -22.23 11.55 6.43
N SER A 129 -23.12 12.50 6.14
CA SER A 129 -24.54 12.23 5.95
C SER A 129 -24.83 11.96 4.47
N ILE A 130 -25.64 10.94 4.17
CA ILE A 130 -26.11 10.63 2.83
C ILE A 130 -27.56 11.11 2.71
N GLN A 131 -27.84 11.99 1.76
CA GLN A 131 -29.21 12.38 1.43
C GLN A 131 -29.73 11.46 0.32
N MET A 132 -30.86 10.81 0.55
CA MET A 132 -31.61 10.05 -0.46
C MET A 132 -32.80 10.90 -0.91
N ASP A 133 -32.84 11.25 -2.20
CA ASP A 133 -33.96 11.85 -2.92
C ASP A 133 -34.75 12.93 -2.13
N GLY A 134 -34.03 13.89 -1.54
CA GLY A 134 -34.55 15.12 -0.95
C GLY A 134 -35.38 15.01 0.34
N THR A 135 -35.88 13.82 0.69
CA THR A 135 -36.82 13.63 1.82
C THR A 135 -36.23 12.80 2.95
N SER A 136 -35.30 11.87 2.67
CA SER A 136 -34.74 10.97 3.67
C SER A 136 -33.24 11.19 3.85
N ARG A 137 -32.79 11.28 5.11
CA ARG A 137 -31.37 11.39 5.48
C ARG A 137 -30.89 10.11 6.14
N GLY A 138 -29.87 9.49 5.55
CA GLY A 138 -29.08 8.44 6.17
C GLY A 138 -27.87 9.05 6.87
N GLU A 139 -27.90 9.11 8.20
CA GLU A 139 -26.77 9.59 8.99
C GLU A 139 -25.74 8.47 9.23
N ASP A 140 -24.48 8.85 9.42
CA ASP A 140 -23.39 7.92 9.73
C ASP A 140 -23.58 7.22 11.10
N ASP A 141 -23.09 5.98 11.23
CA ASP A 141 -23.13 5.19 12.46
C ASP A 141 -22.55 5.93 13.68
N LEU A 142 -21.49 6.74 13.49
CA LEU A 142 -20.90 7.55 14.55
C LEU A 142 -21.88 8.64 15.02
N THR A 143 -22.64 9.25 14.12
CA THR A 143 -23.63 10.27 14.46
C THR A 143 -24.75 9.66 15.30
N HIS A 144 -25.24 8.46 14.95
CA HIS A 144 -26.22 7.75 15.76
C HIS A 144 -25.69 7.46 17.17
N LYS A 145 -24.46 6.96 17.28
CA LYS A 145 -23.87 6.64 18.58
C LYS A 145 -23.61 7.88 19.44
N LEU A 146 -23.19 8.99 18.82
CA LEU A 146 -23.03 10.29 19.50
C LEU A 146 -24.35 10.83 20.04
N SER A 147 -25.45 10.67 19.30
CA SER A 147 -26.79 11.00 19.79
C SER A 147 -27.15 10.18 21.04
N ASP A 148 -26.83 8.88 21.05
CA ASP A 148 -27.10 8.03 22.22
C ASP A 148 -26.24 8.40 23.43
N ILE A 149 -24.96 8.74 23.22
CA ILE A 149 -24.07 9.27 24.27
C ILE A 149 -24.66 10.56 24.86
N LEU A 150 -25.12 11.48 24.01
CA LEU A 150 -25.69 12.74 24.47
C LEU A 150 -26.97 12.53 25.29
N LYS A 151 -27.86 11.63 24.85
CA LYS A 151 -29.08 11.28 25.59
C LYS A 151 -28.76 10.64 26.94
N ALA A 152 -27.83 9.69 26.98
CA ALA A 152 -27.39 9.06 28.23
C ALA A 152 -26.79 10.09 29.20
N ASN A 153 -25.97 11.01 28.70
CA ASN A 153 -25.36 12.07 29.51
C ASN A 153 -26.38 13.08 30.06
N GLN A 154 -27.37 13.48 29.25
CA GLN A 154 -28.45 14.37 29.69
C GLN A 154 -29.34 13.70 30.75
N ASN A 155 -29.65 12.42 30.59
CA ASN A 155 -30.44 11.68 31.56
C ASN A 155 -29.68 11.51 32.88
N LEU A 156 -28.40 11.13 32.84
CA LEU A 156 -27.57 11.02 34.04
C LEU A 156 -27.54 12.33 34.83
N ARG A 157 -27.33 13.46 34.14
CA ARG A 157 -27.32 14.78 34.77
C ARG A 157 -28.65 15.16 35.41
N ARG A 158 -29.79 14.75 34.83
CA ARG A 158 -31.13 14.97 35.41
C ARG A 158 -31.34 14.12 36.67
N TYR A 159 -31.01 12.83 36.63
CA TYR A 159 -31.18 11.97 37.79
C TYR A 159 -30.28 12.39 38.97
N GLU A 160 -29.09 12.92 38.68
CA GLU A 160 -28.24 13.55 39.70
C GLU A 160 -28.86 14.84 40.27
N SER A 161 -29.43 15.72 39.44
CA SER A 161 -30.05 16.96 39.93
C SER A 161 -31.33 16.72 40.73
N ASP A 162 -32.08 15.68 40.36
CA ASP A 162 -33.36 15.34 40.97
C ASP A 162 -33.20 14.57 42.28
N GLY A 163 -31.95 14.27 42.70
CA GLY A 163 -31.66 13.57 43.94
C GLY A 163 -32.08 12.10 43.93
N SER A 164 -32.00 11.45 42.76
CA SER A 164 -32.39 10.05 42.61
C SER A 164 -31.49 9.10 43.42
N PRO A 165 -31.98 7.90 43.79
CA PRO A 165 -31.18 6.93 44.54
C PRO A 165 -29.85 6.60 43.86
N ALA A 166 -28.79 6.46 44.67
CA ALA A 166 -27.42 6.27 44.17
C ALA A 166 -27.24 5.03 43.28
N HIS A 167 -28.01 3.95 43.49
CA HIS A 167 -27.95 2.77 42.62
C HIS A 167 -28.43 3.10 41.20
N VAL A 168 -29.48 3.93 41.06
CA VAL A 168 -30.07 4.30 39.76
C VAL A 168 -29.07 5.17 38.99
N VAL A 169 -28.45 6.13 39.67
CA VAL A 169 -27.39 6.97 39.08
C VAL A 169 -26.22 6.10 38.58
N SER A 170 -25.81 5.10 39.36
CA SER A 170 -24.73 4.18 38.96
C SER A 170 -25.06 3.32 37.74
N GLU A 171 -26.32 2.95 37.55
CA GLU A 171 -26.78 2.24 36.34
C GLU A 171 -26.71 3.13 35.09
N PHE A 172 -27.14 4.39 35.19
CA PHE A 172 -27.03 5.35 34.09
C PHE A 172 -25.57 5.75 33.80
N GLU A 173 -24.72 5.81 34.83
CA GLU A 173 -23.28 6.01 34.67
C GLU A 173 -22.65 4.83 33.90
N ALA A 174 -23.01 3.59 34.25
CA ALA A 174 -22.55 2.39 33.55
C ALA A 174 -23.02 2.37 32.09
N LEU A 175 -24.25 2.83 31.82
CA LEU A 175 -24.78 2.95 30.47
C LEU A 175 -24.00 3.99 29.64
N LEU A 176 -23.73 5.17 30.21
CA LEU A 176 -22.90 6.19 29.56
C LEU A 176 -21.50 5.65 29.23
N GLN A 177 -20.87 4.97 30.19
CA GLN A 177 -19.57 4.31 30.01
C GLN A 177 -19.62 3.28 28.87
N PHE A 178 -20.68 2.48 28.78
CA PHE A 178 -20.88 1.53 27.69
C PHE A 178 -21.00 2.22 26.32
N HIS A 179 -21.77 3.31 26.22
CA HIS A 179 -21.90 4.05 24.95
C HIS A 179 -20.58 4.71 24.52
N CYS A 180 -19.82 5.29 25.45
CA CYS A 180 -18.51 5.86 25.17
C CYS A 180 -17.50 4.79 24.75
N ALA A 181 -17.47 3.64 25.43
CA ALA A 181 -16.58 2.53 25.10
C ALA A 181 -16.88 1.96 23.70
N THR A 182 -18.14 1.64 23.41
CA THR A 182 -18.56 1.06 22.13
C THR A 182 -18.48 2.03 20.95
N TYR A 183 -18.47 3.34 21.19
CA TYR A 183 -18.17 4.35 20.18
C TYR A 183 -16.73 4.24 19.66
N MET A 184 -15.78 4.03 20.57
CA MET A 184 -14.37 3.85 20.24
C MET A 184 -14.08 2.45 19.71
N ASP A 185 -14.60 1.43 20.40
CA ASP A 185 -14.37 0.01 20.11
C ASP A 185 -15.62 -0.83 20.40
N ASN A 186 -16.30 -1.27 19.34
CA ASN A 186 -17.52 -2.09 19.45
C ASN A 186 -17.23 -3.61 19.46
N GLU A 187 -15.97 -4.02 19.33
CA GLU A 187 -15.55 -5.43 19.29
C GLU A 187 -14.86 -5.87 20.58
N MET A 188 -15.17 -5.21 21.70
CA MET A 188 -14.59 -5.52 23.00
C MET A 188 -15.03 -6.91 23.49
N ALA A 189 -14.08 -7.74 23.91
CA ALA A 189 -14.35 -9.07 24.44
C ALA A 189 -15.15 -9.02 25.76
N GLY A 190 -16.18 -9.86 25.88
CA GLY A 190 -16.99 -9.97 27.09
C GLY A 190 -17.99 -8.82 27.31
N GLN A 191 -18.27 -8.02 26.28
CA GLN A 191 -19.31 -6.99 26.29
C GLN A 191 -20.28 -7.19 25.11
N PRO A 192 -21.58 -6.89 25.29
CA PRO A 192 -22.54 -6.94 24.19
C PRO A 192 -22.20 -5.89 23.13
N GLN A 193 -22.39 -6.25 21.86
CA GLN A 193 -22.16 -5.32 20.76
C GLN A 193 -23.31 -4.31 20.67
N ALA A 194 -22.97 -3.04 20.42
CA ALA A 194 -23.96 -2.03 20.09
C ALA A 194 -24.47 -2.26 18.66
N LEU A 195 -25.77 -2.53 18.55
CA LEU A 195 -26.46 -2.78 17.28
C LEU A 195 -27.22 -1.53 16.83
N GLN A 196 -27.31 -1.34 15.51
CA GLN A 196 -28.22 -0.39 14.89
C GLN A 196 -29.66 -0.93 14.98
N LYS A 197 -30.66 -0.08 14.71
CA LYS A 197 -32.09 -0.49 14.66
C LYS A 197 -32.37 -1.67 13.72
N SER A 198 -31.52 -1.88 12.71
CA SER A 198 -31.59 -3.00 11.76
C SER A 198 -30.96 -4.30 12.28
N GLY A 199 -30.40 -4.33 13.50
CA GLY A 199 -29.68 -5.48 14.05
C GLY A 199 -28.23 -5.60 13.58
N ARG A 200 -27.76 -4.73 12.67
CA ARG A 200 -26.35 -4.69 12.23
C ARG A 200 -25.45 -4.04 13.31
N PRO A 201 -24.26 -4.59 13.63
CA PRO A 201 -23.31 -3.93 14.52
C PRO A 201 -22.87 -2.56 14.00
N LEU A 202 -22.79 -1.57 14.90
CA LEU A 202 -22.30 -0.24 14.56
C LEU A 202 -20.79 -0.25 14.27
N LYS A 203 -20.37 0.47 13.22
CA LYS A 203 -18.95 0.62 12.88
C LYS A 203 -18.27 1.68 13.78
N SER A 204 -17.59 1.21 14.82
CA SER A 204 -16.75 2.02 15.72
C SER A 204 -15.54 2.64 15.01
N ILE A 205 -14.90 3.63 15.66
CA ILE A 205 -13.69 4.28 15.13
C ILE A 205 -12.56 3.26 14.91
N ARG A 206 -12.32 2.37 15.88
CA ARG A 206 -11.29 1.33 15.77
C ARG A 206 -11.53 0.41 14.58
N ALA A 207 -12.77 -0.02 14.37
CA ALA A 207 -13.14 -0.88 13.25
C ALA A 207 -12.94 -0.20 11.88
N ARG A 208 -13.07 1.14 11.81
CA ARG A 208 -12.77 1.91 10.58
C ARG A 208 -11.26 1.94 10.29
N LEU A 209 -10.41 1.94 11.32
CA LEU A 209 -8.97 2.03 11.15
C LEU A 209 -8.32 0.67 10.85
N LYS A 210 -8.77 -0.40 11.53
CA LYS A 210 -8.22 -1.75 11.43
C LYS A 210 -8.81 -2.53 10.24
N GLY A 211 -8.10 -3.56 9.79
CA GLY A 211 -8.60 -4.54 8.83
C GLY A 211 -8.05 -4.34 7.42
N LYS A 212 -8.36 -5.29 6.53
CA LYS A 212 -7.92 -5.25 5.12
C LYS A 212 -8.52 -4.06 4.35
N GLU A 213 -9.79 -3.78 4.61
CA GLU A 213 -10.54 -2.63 4.06
C GLU A 213 -10.55 -1.41 5.00
N GLY A 214 -9.80 -1.47 6.11
CA GLY A 214 -9.69 -0.34 7.03
C GLY A 214 -8.87 0.80 6.44
N ARG A 215 -9.00 2.01 7.00
CA ARG A 215 -8.36 3.23 6.47
C ARG A 215 -6.84 3.11 6.31
N LEU A 216 -6.16 2.46 7.26
CA LEU A 216 -4.70 2.31 7.19
C LEU A 216 -4.28 1.49 5.97
N ARG A 217 -4.86 0.32 5.77
CA ARG A 217 -4.45 -0.58 4.68
C ARG A 217 -5.15 -0.27 3.35
N GLY A 218 -6.45 -0.01 3.37
CA GLY A 218 -7.30 0.15 2.20
C GLY A 218 -7.42 1.56 1.65
N ASN A 219 -6.88 2.59 2.33
CA ASN A 219 -6.88 3.96 1.82
C ASN A 219 -5.49 4.60 1.81
N LEU A 220 -4.64 4.31 2.81
CA LEU A 220 -3.29 4.86 2.88
C LEU A 220 -2.27 3.97 2.16
N MET A 221 -2.23 2.66 2.44
CA MET A 221 -1.25 1.75 1.81
C MET A 221 -1.65 1.33 0.40
N GLY A 222 -2.94 1.12 0.12
CA GLY A 222 -3.44 0.81 -1.21
C GLY A 222 -4.68 1.64 -1.47
N LYS A 223 -4.69 2.42 -2.56
CA LYS A 223 -5.84 3.24 -2.98
C LYS A 223 -6.16 2.98 -4.44
N ARG A 224 -7.40 3.24 -4.82
CA ARG A 224 -7.75 3.39 -6.23
C ARG A 224 -7.06 4.64 -6.76
N VAL A 225 -6.55 4.57 -7.98
CA VAL A 225 -5.77 5.63 -8.60
C VAL A 225 -6.39 6.00 -9.94
N ASP A 226 -6.41 7.31 -10.20
CA ASP A 226 -6.76 7.85 -11.52
C ASP A 226 -5.64 7.59 -12.53
N PHE A 227 -5.90 7.92 -13.81
CA PHE A 227 -4.93 7.77 -14.91
C PHE A 227 -4.38 6.34 -15.07
N SER A 228 -5.25 5.37 -14.84
CA SER A 228 -4.96 3.95 -15.02
C SER A 228 -5.99 3.27 -15.91
N ALA A 229 -5.59 2.16 -16.54
CA ALA A 229 -6.48 1.32 -17.33
C ALA A 229 -6.14 -0.16 -17.14
N ARG A 230 -7.13 -1.02 -17.42
CA ARG A 230 -7.01 -2.47 -17.33
C ARG A 230 -7.74 -3.10 -18.50
N THR A 231 -7.11 -4.05 -19.17
CA THR A 231 -7.73 -4.89 -20.20
C THR A 231 -6.93 -6.19 -20.35
N VAL A 232 -7.50 -7.13 -21.11
CA VAL A 232 -6.90 -8.43 -21.45
C VAL A 232 -5.61 -8.22 -22.25
N ILE A 233 -4.62 -9.09 -22.04
CA ILE A 233 -3.35 -9.08 -22.77
C ILE A 233 -3.32 -10.06 -23.94
N THR A 234 -2.49 -9.78 -24.94
CA THR A 234 -2.24 -10.64 -26.10
C THR A 234 -0.77 -10.55 -26.51
N GLY A 235 -0.19 -11.66 -26.95
CA GLY A 235 1.18 -11.68 -27.47
C GLY A 235 1.27 -11.04 -28.86
N ASP A 236 2.28 -10.21 -29.09
CA ASP A 236 2.60 -9.68 -30.43
C ASP A 236 4.11 -9.78 -30.69
N PRO A 237 4.57 -10.59 -31.66
CA PRO A 237 5.99 -10.73 -31.96
C PRO A 237 6.58 -9.53 -32.69
N ASN A 238 5.76 -8.62 -33.25
CA ASN A 238 6.22 -7.48 -34.05
C ASN A 238 6.46 -6.20 -33.22
N ILE A 239 6.30 -6.29 -31.90
CA ILE A 239 6.51 -5.19 -30.97
C ILE A 239 7.86 -5.32 -30.25
N SER A 240 8.51 -4.19 -29.98
CA SER A 240 9.77 -4.20 -29.22
C SER A 240 9.55 -4.72 -27.80
N VAL A 241 10.62 -5.20 -27.16
CA VAL A 241 10.58 -5.72 -25.77
C VAL A 241 10.19 -4.62 -24.78
N ASP A 242 10.56 -3.37 -25.06
CA ASP A 242 10.25 -2.19 -24.24
C ASP A 242 8.97 -1.46 -24.66
N GLU A 243 8.21 -2.00 -25.60
CA GLU A 243 6.97 -1.41 -26.11
C GLU A 243 5.74 -2.21 -25.67
N VAL A 244 4.65 -1.49 -25.41
CA VAL A 244 3.33 -2.06 -25.15
C VAL A 244 2.30 -1.49 -26.11
N GLY A 245 1.52 -2.39 -26.70
CA GLY A 245 0.38 -2.08 -27.55
C GLY A 245 -0.78 -1.56 -26.72
N VAL A 246 -1.20 -0.33 -26.98
CA VAL A 246 -2.32 0.30 -26.27
C VAL A 246 -3.49 0.51 -27.23
N PRO A 247 -4.70 0.01 -26.92
CA PRO A 247 -5.92 0.29 -27.67
C PRO A 247 -6.18 1.78 -27.86
N LYS A 248 -6.62 2.18 -29.07
CA LYS A 248 -7.02 3.57 -29.37
C LYS A 248 -8.10 4.09 -28.42
N SER A 249 -9.01 3.24 -27.94
CA SER A 249 -10.04 3.59 -26.95
C SER A 249 -9.44 4.04 -25.61
N ILE A 250 -8.40 3.34 -25.14
CA ILE A 250 -7.68 3.67 -23.90
C ILE A 250 -6.80 4.91 -24.12
N ALA A 251 -6.06 4.98 -25.24
CA ALA A 251 -5.18 6.10 -25.57
C ALA A 251 -5.94 7.43 -25.71
N SER A 252 -7.17 7.39 -26.24
CA SER A 252 -8.04 8.57 -26.35
C SER A 252 -8.70 8.94 -25.03
N ASN A 253 -8.72 8.04 -24.03
CA ASN A 253 -9.33 8.34 -22.74
C ASN A 253 -8.32 8.90 -21.74
N LEU A 254 -7.14 8.31 -21.67
CA LEU A 254 -6.08 8.71 -20.75
C LEU A 254 -5.31 9.91 -21.29
N THR A 255 -4.89 10.79 -20.40
CA THR A 255 -4.21 12.03 -20.75
C THR A 255 -2.87 12.20 -20.06
N PHE A 256 -2.02 13.02 -20.66
CA PHE A 256 -0.78 13.52 -20.09
C PHE A 256 -0.79 15.05 -20.11
N PRO A 257 -0.62 15.73 -18.97
CA PRO A 257 -0.59 17.19 -18.91
C PRO A 257 0.77 17.70 -19.40
N GLU A 258 0.78 18.23 -20.62
CA GLU A 258 1.98 18.82 -21.21
C GLU A 258 1.94 20.35 -21.09
N ILE A 259 3.04 20.95 -20.63
CA ILE A 259 3.17 22.40 -20.53
C ILE A 259 3.43 22.97 -21.93
N VAL A 260 2.72 24.04 -22.27
CA VAL A 260 2.90 24.78 -23.52
C VAL A 260 4.21 25.56 -23.43
N THR A 261 5.10 25.26 -24.35
CA THR A 261 6.42 25.87 -24.53
C THR A 261 6.55 26.37 -25.97
N PRO A 262 7.52 27.24 -26.28
CA PRO A 262 7.77 27.66 -27.66
C PRO A 262 8.01 26.49 -28.63
N PHE A 263 8.50 25.35 -28.14
CA PHE A 263 8.87 24.20 -28.96
C PHE A 263 7.69 23.31 -29.37
N ASN A 264 6.61 23.28 -28.58
CA ASN A 264 5.48 22.37 -28.78
C ASN A 264 4.14 23.10 -29.00
N VAL A 265 4.12 24.43 -29.00
CA VAL A 265 2.90 25.22 -29.14
C VAL A 265 2.10 24.87 -30.40
N ASP A 266 2.76 24.73 -31.55
CA ASP A 266 2.09 24.40 -32.81
C ASP A 266 1.47 23.00 -32.79
N LEU A 267 2.23 22.02 -32.27
CA LEU A 267 1.77 20.64 -32.10
C LEU A 267 0.58 20.57 -31.14
N LEU A 268 0.66 21.23 -29.98
CA LEU A 268 -0.43 21.23 -28.99
C LEU A 268 -1.66 21.97 -29.53
N GLN A 269 -1.47 23.02 -30.31
CA GLN A 269 -2.57 23.76 -30.94
C GLN A 269 -3.33 22.88 -31.94
N GLU A 270 -2.63 22.03 -32.70
CA GLU A 270 -3.24 21.03 -33.58
C GLU A 270 -4.02 19.97 -32.79
N LEU A 271 -3.46 19.44 -31.69
CA LEU A 271 -4.15 18.47 -30.83
C LEU A 271 -5.42 19.04 -30.19
N VAL A 272 -5.38 20.30 -29.77
CA VAL A 272 -6.55 21.02 -29.24
C VAL A 272 -7.60 21.22 -30.34
N LYS A 273 -7.18 21.51 -31.58
CA LYS A 273 -8.07 21.64 -32.74
C LYS A 273 -8.75 20.32 -33.09
N ASN A 274 -8.04 19.19 -32.99
CA ASN A 274 -8.60 17.85 -33.20
C ASN A 274 -9.64 17.47 -32.12
N GLY A 275 -9.48 18.03 -30.91
CA GLY A 275 -10.40 17.84 -29.79
C GLY A 275 -10.34 16.44 -29.16
N PRO A 276 -11.35 16.08 -28.34
CA PRO A 276 -11.32 14.84 -27.55
C PRO A 276 -11.77 13.60 -28.32
N SER A 277 -12.48 13.76 -29.45
CA SER A 277 -13.08 12.64 -30.19
C SER A 277 -12.13 11.97 -31.17
N VAL A 278 -11.11 12.69 -31.64
CA VAL A 278 -10.13 12.21 -32.61
C VAL A 278 -8.79 12.00 -31.92
N HIS A 279 -8.14 10.86 -32.17
CA HIS A 279 -6.77 10.62 -31.72
C HIS A 279 -5.83 10.65 -32.94
N PRO A 280 -4.72 11.40 -32.90
CA PRO A 280 -4.22 12.21 -31.76
C PRO A 280 -5.03 13.49 -31.48
N GLY A 281 -5.27 13.79 -30.19
CA GLY A 281 -6.09 14.94 -29.76
C GLY A 281 -5.86 15.31 -28.28
N ALA A 282 -6.74 16.14 -27.72
CA ALA A 282 -6.68 16.60 -26.33
C ALA A 282 -8.06 16.74 -25.70
N LYS A 283 -8.14 16.65 -24.36
CA LYS A 283 -9.41 16.75 -23.63
C LYS A 283 -9.61 18.07 -22.91
N TYR A 284 -8.57 18.57 -22.26
CA TYR A 284 -8.67 19.77 -21.43
C TYR A 284 -7.51 20.71 -21.69
N VAL A 285 -7.78 22.01 -21.51
CA VAL A 285 -6.77 23.06 -21.45
C VAL A 285 -6.89 23.75 -20.11
N ILE A 286 -5.78 23.86 -19.38
CA ILE A 286 -5.70 24.51 -18.09
C ILE A 286 -4.90 25.80 -18.27
N ARG A 287 -5.53 26.93 -17.96
CA ARG A 287 -4.89 28.25 -17.99
C ARG A 287 -4.00 28.47 -16.76
N ASP A 288 -3.17 29.50 -16.78
CA ASP A 288 -2.36 29.89 -15.62
C ASP A 288 -3.20 30.26 -14.39
N THR A 289 -4.44 30.70 -14.59
CA THR A 289 -5.41 30.97 -13.52
C THR A 289 -5.90 29.71 -12.81
N GLY A 290 -5.61 28.52 -13.33
CA GLY A 290 -6.13 27.24 -12.86
C GLY A 290 -7.50 26.88 -13.44
N GLU A 291 -8.09 27.74 -14.28
CA GLU A 291 -9.33 27.45 -14.99
C GLU A 291 -9.13 26.29 -15.97
N ARG A 292 -9.92 25.23 -15.81
CA ARG A 292 -9.91 24.04 -16.68
C ARG A 292 -11.04 24.13 -17.69
N ILE A 293 -10.68 24.25 -18.97
CA ILE A 293 -11.59 24.29 -20.10
C ILE A 293 -11.77 22.87 -20.63
N ASP A 294 -13.02 22.41 -20.68
CA ASP A 294 -13.38 21.14 -21.33
C ASP A 294 -13.60 21.35 -22.83
N LEU A 295 -12.76 20.70 -23.64
CA LEU A 295 -12.83 20.79 -25.10
C LEU A 295 -14.07 20.09 -25.66
N LYS A 296 -14.70 19.17 -24.93
CA LYS A 296 -15.94 18.50 -25.36
C LYS A 296 -17.11 19.48 -25.51
N HIS A 297 -17.23 20.46 -24.63
CA HIS A 297 -18.34 21.42 -24.62
C HIS A 297 -18.00 22.75 -25.33
N THR A 298 -16.73 22.98 -25.63
CA THR A 298 -16.23 24.22 -26.25
C THR A 298 -16.05 24.09 -27.78
N SER A 299 -16.37 22.92 -28.34
CA SER A 299 -16.19 22.58 -29.76
C SER A 299 -17.17 23.37 -30.66
N GLY A 300 -16.74 24.46 -31.31
CA GLY A 300 -17.48 24.99 -32.47
C GLY A 300 -17.27 26.45 -32.86
N THR A 301 -16.84 27.36 -31.96
CA THR A 301 -16.87 28.81 -32.30
C THR A 301 -15.69 29.62 -31.78
N HIS A 302 -14.97 29.16 -30.76
CA HIS A 302 -13.76 29.82 -30.26
C HIS A 302 -12.58 28.85 -30.28
N VAL A 303 -11.69 28.98 -31.27
CA VAL A 303 -10.40 28.30 -31.26
C VAL A 303 -9.60 28.85 -30.09
N VAL A 304 -9.40 28.05 -29.04
CA VAL A 304 -8.59 28.42 -27.88
C VAL A 304 -7.15 28.58 -28.37
N ARG A 305 -6.68 29.84 -28.44
CA ARG A 305 -5.29 30.14 -28.78
C ARG A 305 -4.43 29.90 -27.55
N LEU A 306 -3.52 28.93 -27.63
CA LEU A 306 -2.65 28.56 -26.52
C LEU A 306 -1.63 29.67 -26.23
N GLN A 307 -1.30 29.82 -24.96
CA GLN A 307 -0.24 30.70 -24.46
C GLN A 307 0.82 29.88 -23.74
N ASN A 308 2.06 30.35 -23.75
CA ASN A 308 3.16 29.70 -23.04
C ASN A 308 2.89 29.68 -21.54
N GLY A 309 3.13 28.53 -20.89
CA GLY A 309 2.84 28.32 -19.46
C GLY A 309 1.56 27.54 -19.20
N TRP A 310 0.59 27.57 -20.11
CA TRP A 310 -0.64 26.79 -19.99
C TRP A 310 -0.36 25.29 -20.04
N LYS A 311 -1.29 24.47 -19.55
CA LYS A 311 -1.19 23.00 -19.62
C LYS A 311 -2.27 22.44 -20.53
N VAL A 312 -1.88 21.53 -21.42
CA VAL A 312 -2.80 20.80 -22.29
C VAL A 312 -2.80 19.34 -21.87
N GLU A 313 -3.96 18.83 -21.46
CA GLU A 313 -4.17 17.41 -21.21
C GLU A 313 -4.42 16.69 -22.54
N ARG A 314 -3.32 16.35 -23.23
CA ARG A 314 -3.38 15.63 -24.50
C ARG A 314 -3.57 14.13 -24.30
N HIS A 315 -4.10 13.44 -25.31
CA HIS A 315 -4.13 11.99 -25.37
C HIS A 315 -2.71 11.40 -25.31
N ILE A 316 -2.61 10.16 -24.85
CA ILE A 316 -1.34 9.42 -24.86
C ILE A 316 -1.01 9.04 -26.30
N ASN A 317 0.24 9.26 -26.70
CA ASN A 317 0.73 9.03 -28.04
C ASN A 317 1.85 7.98 -28.06
N ASN A 318 2.25 7.59 -29.27
CA ASN A 318 3.38 6.69 -29.47
C ASN A 318 4.65 7.24 -28.82
N GLY A 319 5.38 6.38 -28.11
CA GLY A 319 6.63 6.74 -27.42
C GLY A 319 6.45 7.34 -26.02
N ASP A 320 5.22 7.59 -25.56
CA ASP A 320 4.99 7.95 -24.17
C ASP A 320 5.35 6.79 -23.24
N ILE A 321 5.82 7.11 -22.03
CA ILE A 321 6.29 6.12 -21.06
C ILE A 321 5.19 5.87 -20.05
N ILE A 322 4.91 4.59 -19.79
CA ILE A 322 3.90 4.12 -18.85
C ILE A 322 4.49 3.04 -17.95
N ILE A 323 3.89 2.82 -16.79
CA ILE A 323 4.17 1.64 -15.96
C ILE A 323 3.12 0.59 -16.28
N PHE A 324 3.57 -0.65 -16.48
CA PHE A 324 2.72 -1.79 -16.73
C PHE A 324 2.95 -2.86 -15.66
N ASN A 325 1.86 -3.42 -15.13
CA ASN A 325 1.93 -4.40 -14.06
C ASN A 325 0.87 -5.51 -14.16
N ARG A 326 1.27 -6.69 -13.66
CA ARG A 326 0.37 -7.83 -13.43
C ARG A 326 0.18 -8.03 -11.93
N GLN A 327 -1.05 -8.31 -11.52
CA GLN A 327 -1.39 -8.69 -10.15
C GLN A 327 -1.44 -10.22 -10.04
N PRO A 328 -0.95 -10.83 -8.95
CA PRO A 328 -0.25 -10.22 -7.81
C PRO A 328 1.18 -9.78 -8.16
N SER A 329 1.62 -8.63 -7.64
CA SER A 329 2.97 -8.11 -7.90
C SER A 329 3.92 -8.55 -6.78
N LEU A 330 4.57 -9.70 -6.96
CA LEU A 330 5.48 -10.31 -5.97
C LEU A 330 6.94 -9.91 -6.15
N HIS A 331 7.32 -9.55 -7.38
CA HIS A 331 8.70 -9.21 -7.74
C HIS A 331 8.78 -7.77 -8.23
N LYS A 332 9.97 -7.16 -8.13
CA LYS A 332 10.22 -5.83 -8.70
C LYS A 332 9.83 -5.77 -10.19
N MET A 333 10.16 -6.81 -10.95
CA MET A 333 9.86 -6.92 -12.38
C MET A 333 8.38 -7.16 -12.68
N SER A 334 7.53 -7.37 -11.67
CA SER A 334 6.08 -7.39 -11.87
C SER A 334 5.51 -5.99 -12.14
N MET A 335 6.33 -4.93 -12.01
CA MET A 335 6.02 -3.56 -12.42
C MET A 335 7.22 -2.98 -13.20
N MET A 336 7.04 -2.73 -14.50
CA MET A 336 8.12 -2.21 -15.36
C MET A 336 7.61 -1.10 -16.27
N GLY A 337 8.54 -0.24 -16.70
CA GLY A 337 8.29 0.84 -17.65
C GLY A 337 8.30 0.36 -19.09
N HIS A 338 7.30 0.78 -19.87
CA HIS A 338 7.17 0.50 -21.30
C HIS A 338 6.89 1.79 -22.08
N LYS A 339 7.21 1.77 -23.37
CA LYS A 339 6.81 2.79 -24.35
C LYS A 339 5.46 2.41 -24.95
N VAL A 340 4.58 3.38 -25.10
CA VAL A 340 3.28 3.19 -25.71
C VAL A 340 3.42 3.07 -27.22
N ARG A 341 2.72 2.09 -27.79
CA ARG A 341 2.44 2.00 -29.21
C ARG A 341 0.94 1.84 -29.40
N VAL A 342 0.28 2.88 -29.90
CA VAL A 342 -1.15 2.89 -30.12
C VAL A 342 -1.50 1.95 -31.27
N MET A 343 -2.41 1.01 -31.01
CA MET A 343 -2.81 -0.03 -31.95
C MET A 343 -4.34 -0.16 -32.02
N PRO A 344 -4.87 -0.70 -33.13
CA PRO A 344 -6.28 -1.05 -33.22
C PRO A 344 -6.64 -2.18 -32.24
N PHE A 345 -7.94 -2.49 -32.13
CA PHE A 345 -8.52 -3.47 -31.21
C PHE A 345 -8.45 -3.05 -29.74
N SER A 346 -8.87 -3.94 -28.83
CA SER A 346 -9.21 -3.61 -27.44
C SER A 346 -8.31 -4.29 -26.39
N THR A 347 -7.29 -5.04 -26.81
CA THR A 347 -6.36 -5.74 -25.90
C THR A 347 -5.02 -5.03 -25.79
N PHE A 348 -4.36 -5.18 -24.65
CA PHE A 348 -2.96 -4.79 -24.52
C PHE A 348 -2.08 -5.80 -25.24
N ARG A 349 -1.06 -5.33 -25.96
CA ARG A 349 -0.12 -6.23 -26.64
C ARG A 349 1.29 -6.11 -26.08
N LEU A 350 1.95 -7.23 -25.86
CA LEU A 350 3.33 -7.23 -25.36
C LEU A 350 4.17 -8.28 -26.08
N ASN A 351 5.48 -8.06 -26.05
CA ASN A 351 6.45 -9.00 -26.57
C ASN A 351 6.46 -10.28 -25.71
N LEU A 352 6.56 -11.44 -26.36
CA LEU A 352 6.54 -12.74 -25.70
C LEU A 352 7.69 -12.91 -24.69
N SER A 353 8.85 -12.31 -24.93
CA SER A 353 10.02 -12.40 -24.03
C SER A 353 9.79 -11.75 -22.66
N VAL A 354 8.78 -10.87 -22.54
CA VAL A 354 8.43 -10.15 -21.32
C VAL A 354 7.35 -10.87 -20.50
N THR A 355 6.77 -11.95 -21.04
CA THR A 355 5.76 -12.76 -20.32
C THR A 355 6.32 -13.40 -19.05
N THR A 356 7.56 -13.87 -19.09
CA THR A 356 8.24 -14.54 -17.97
C THR A 356 8.33 -13.68 -16.70
N PRO A 357 8.87 -12.44 -16.72
CA PRO A 357 8.94 -11.60 -15.51
C PRO A 357 7.56 -11.19 -14.96
N TYR A 358 6.53 -11.09 -15.80
CA TYR A 358 5.16 -10.86 -15.35
C TYR A 358 4.45 -12.13 -14.87
N ASN A 359 5.05 -13.31 -15.12
CA ASN A 359 4.42 -14.61 -14.95
C ASN A 359 3.02 -14.66 -15.61
N ALA A 360 2.92 -14.08 -16.81
CA ALA A 360 1.68 -13.89 -17.53
C ALA A 360 1.53 -14.91 -18.65
N ASP A 361 0.29 -15.31 -18.92
CA ASP A 361 -0.09 -16.07 -20.11
C ASP A 361 -1.16 -15.32 -20.91
N PHE A 362 -1.76 -15.96 -21.91
CA PHE A 362 -2.72 -15.32 -22.82
C PHE A 362 -4.07 -16.05 -22.84
N ASP A 363 -4.46 -16.67 -21.72
CA ASP A 363 -5.71 -17.45 -21.60
C ASP A 363 -6.92 -16.61 -21.13
N GLY A 364 -6.72 -15.30 -20.91
CA GLY A 364 -7.71 -14.39 -20.31
C GLY A 364 -7.11 -13.43 -19.29
N ASP A 365 -5.81 -13.56 -19.01
CA ASP A 365 -5.04 -12.66 -18.15
C ASP A 365 -5.29 -11.16 -18.45
N GLU A 366 -5.42 -10.38 -17.38
CA GLU A 366 -5.58 -8.92 -17.44
C GLU A 366 -4.40 -8.24 -16.74
N MET A 367 -3.93 -7.15 -17.33
CA MET A 367 -2.87 -6.33 -16.75
C MET A 367 -3.31 -4.87 -16.62
N ASN A 368 -2.68 -4.19 -15.67
CA ASN A 368 -2.94 -2.79 -15.38
C ASN A 368 -1.85 -1.92 -16.01
N MET A 369 -2.26 -0.74 -16.47
CA MET A 369 -1.40 0.31 -16.97
C MET A 369 -1.59 1.56 -16.12
N HIS A 370 -0.50 2.25 -15.79
CA HIS A 370 -0.48 3.51 -15.07
C HIS A 370 0.32 4.56 -15.84
N VAL A 371 -0.27 5.75 -15.97
CA VAL A 371 0.30 6.83 -16.80
C VAL A 371 0.90 7.90 -15.88
N PRO A 372 2.22 8.11 -15.88
CA PRO A 372 2.84 9.15 -15.08
C PRO A 372 2.33 10.53 -15.52
N GLN A 373 2.02 11.39 -14.56
CA GLN A 373 1.46 12.72 -14.84
C GLN A 373 2.49 13.85 -14.76
N SER A 374 3.67 13.61 -14.17
CA SER A 374 4.77 14.57 -14.10
C SER A 374 5.92 14.16 -15.01
N VAL A 375 6.68 15.16 -15.50
CA VAL A 375 7.89 14.93 -16.31
C VAL A 375 8.99 14.26 -15.47
N GLU A 376 9.07 14.60 -14.18
CA GLU A 376 10.02 14.01 -13.23
C GLU A 376 9.77 12.51 -13.06
N THR A 377 8.52 12.10 -12.81
CA THR A 377 8.17 10.67 -12.71
C THR A 377 8.33 9.95 -14.05
N LYS A 378 8.05 10.62 -15.18
CA LYS A 378 8.36 10.09 -16.51
C LYS A 378 9.85 9.78 -16.67
N ALA A 379 10.73 10.67 -16.19
CA ALA A 379 12.19 10.46 -16.20
C ALA A 379 12.61 9.34 -15.24
N GLU A 380 12.06 9.29 -14.03
CA GLU A 380 12.33 8.21 -13.06
C GLU A 380 12.03 6.82 -13.65
N ILE A 381 10.85 6.66 -14.27
CA ILE A 381 10.48 5.39 -14.91
C ILE A 381 11.44 5.08 -16.06
N LYS A 382 11.74 6.07 -16.91
CA LYS A 382 12.67 5.93 -18.03
C LYS A 382 14.04 5.45 -17.57
N GLU A 383 14.53 6.03 -16.48
CA GLU A 383 15.91 5.84 -16.05
C GLU A 383 16.11 4.62 -15.15
N ILE A 384 15.10 4.23 -14.37
CA ILE A 384 15.24 3.17 -13.37
C ILE A 384 14.45 1.91 -13.75
N CYS A 385 13.20 2.08 -14.19
CA CYS A 385 12.22 0.99 -14.22
C CYS A 385 11.95 0.44 -15.63
N MET A 386 12.52 1.02 -16.68
CA MET A 386 12.32 0.55 -18.06
C MET A 386 12.74 -0.90 -18.25
N VAL A 387 11.97 -1.64 -19.04
CA VAL A 387 12.19 -3.07 -19.32
C VAL A 387 13.64 -3.43 -19.70
N PRO A 388 14.35 -2.72 -20.60
CA PRO A 388 15.74 -3.04 -20.95
C PRO A 388 16.70 -2.98 -19.76
N LYS A 389 16.41 -2.16 -18.74
CA LYS A 389 17.20 -2.03 -17.51
C LYS A 389 16.84 -3.07 -16.45
N GLN A 390 15.81 -3.87 -16.69
CA GLN A 390 15.32 -4.93 -15.79
C GLN A 390 15.52 -6.34 -16.38
N ILE A 391 16.28 -6.48 -17.47
CA ILE A 391 16.56 -7.79 -18.10
C ILE A 391 17.30 -8.71 -17.12
N VAL A 392 18.31 -8.21 -16.40
CA VAL A 392 19.09 -8.97 -15.41
C VAL A 392 18.58 -8.65 -14.00
N SER A 393 18.20 -9.69 -13.25
CA SER A 393 17.70 -9.51 -11.89
C SER A 393 18.84 -9.61 -10.87
N PRO A 394 18.88 -8.71 -9.86
CA PRO A 394 19.81 -8.82 -8.74
C PRO A 394 19.47 -9.96 -7.79
N GLN A 395 18.29 -10.59 -7.89
CA GLN A 395 17.91 -11.72 -7.01
C GLN A 395 18.80 -12.95 -7.25
N SER A 396 19.14 -13.21 -8.51
CA SER A 396 19.89 -14.41 -8.92
C SER A 396 21.10 -14.10 -9.80
N ASN A 397 21.38 -12.81 -10.04
CA ASN A 397 22.44 -12.32 -10.93
C ASN A 397 22.35 -12.95 -12.34
N LYS A 398 21.13 -13.21 -12.81
CA LYS A 398 20.83 -13.88 -14.08
C LYS A 398 19.73 -13.14 -14.84
N PRO A 399 19.70 -13.25 -16.18
CA PRO A 399 18.62 -12.71 -16.99
C PRO A 399 17.29 -13.40 -16.64
N VAL A 400 16.23 -12.61 -16.49
CA VAL A 400 14.86 -13.09 -16.24
C VAL A 400 14.05 -13.12 -17.54
N MET A 401 14.46 -12.32 -18.52
CA MET A 401 13.88 -12.30 -19.86
C MET A 401 14.74 -13.12 -20.81
N GLY A 402 14.10 -13.90 -21.67
CA GLY A 402 14.76 -14.73 -22.66
C GLY A 402 13.82 -15.07 -23.81
N ILE A 403 14.37 -15.74 -24.83
CA ILE A 403 13.60 -16.25 -25.95
C ILE A 403 12.81 -17.48 -25.50
N VAL A 404 11.50 -17.47 -25.74
CA VAL A 404 10.56 -18.50 -25.27
C VAL A 404 9.67 -19.02 -26.40
N GLN A 405 8.95 -20.10 -26.13
CA GLN A 405 7.91 -20.68 -27.01
C GLN A 405 8.41 -20.94 -28.45
N ASP A 406 7.69 -20.47 -29.46
CA ASP A 406 7.93 -20.77 -30.86
C ASP A 406 9.31 -20.34 -31.32
N THR A 407 9.77 -19.15 -30.92
CA THR A 407 11.09 -18.64 -31.30
C THR A 407 12.21 -19.53 -30.74
N LEU A 408 12.04 -20.08 -29.54
CA LEU A 408 13.01 -20.99 -28.92
C LEU A 408 13.04 -22.37 -29.63
N CYS A 409 11.87 -22.87 -30.04
CA CYS A 409 11.81 -24.11 -30.83
C CYS A 409 12.40 -23.91 -32.23
N ALA A 410 12.06 -22.79 -32.87
CA ALA A 410 12.50 -22.43 -34.21
C ALA A 410 14.01 -22.21 -34.26
N ILE A 411 14.60 -21.48 -33.31
CA ILE A 411 16.05 -21.21 -33.31
C ILE A 411 16.87 -22.50 -33.21
N ARG A 412 16.41 -23.49 -32.43
CA ARG A 412 17.05 -24.82 -32.36
C ARG A 412 17.00 -25.53 -33.71
N LYS A 413 15.85 -25.52 -34.40
CA LYS A 413 15.72 -26.14 -35.72
C LYS A 413 16.56 -25.40 -36.76
N PHE A 414 16.54 -24.08 -36.73
CA PHE A 414 17.21 -23.18 -37.66
C PHE A 414 18.74 -23.26 -37.57
N THR A 415 19.30 -23.49 -36.39
CA THR A 415 20.75 -23.53 -36.15
C THR A 415 21.37 -24.92 -36.31
N LYS A 416 20.61 -25.94 -36.73
CA LYS A 416 21.20 -27.25 -37.02
C LYS A 416 22.13 -27.19 -38.25
N ARG A 417 23.13 -28.08 -38.29
CA ARG A 417 24.14 -28.13 -39.36
C ARG A 417 23.56 -28.51 -40.73
N ASP A 418 22.42 -29.20 -40.74
CA ASP A 418 21.70 -29.65 -41.93
C ASP A 418 20.78 -28.56 -42.53
N THR A 419 20.67 -27.40 -41.87
CA THR A 419 19.78 -26.32 -42.32
C THR A 419 20.52 -25.34 -43.23
N PHE A 420 20.19 -25.42 -44.52
CA PHE A 420 20.69 -24.53 -45.57
C PHE A 420 19.58 -23.64 -46.12
N LEU A 421 19.94 -22.41 -46.46
CA LEU A 421 19.04 -21.37 -46.95
C LEU A 421 19.48 -20.92 -48.35
N SER A 422 18.51 -20.77 -49.25
CA SER A 422 18.69 -20.22 -50.58
C SER A 422 18.81 -18.69 -50.54
N LYS A 423 19.40 -18.11 -51.58
CA LYS A 423 19.70 -16.67 -51.65
C LYS A 423 18.47 -15.78 -51.46
N ASP A 424 17.35 -16.16 -52.07
CA ASP A 424 16.05 -15.47 -51.99
C ASP A 424 15.51 -15.43 -50.55
N LEU A 425 15.56 -16.55 -49.84
CA LEU A 425 15.11 -16.64 -48.45
C LEU A 425 16.02 -15.82 -47.52
N VAL A 426 17.33 -15.87 -47.74
CA VAL A 426 18.30 -15.06 -46.99
C VAL A 426 18.04 -13.56 -47.18
N MET A 427 17.81 -13.12 -48.42
CA MET A 427 17.48 -11.72 -48.71
C MET A 427 16.22 -11.27 -47.97
N ASN A 428 15.17 -12.10 -47.94
CA ASN A 428 13.95 -11.81 -47.19
C ASN A 428 14.19 -11.73 -45.68
N ILE A 429 14.97 -12.65 -45.10
CA ILE A 429 15.24 -12.67 -43.65
C ILE A 429 16.08 -11.45 -43.25
N LEU A 430 17.07 -11.05 -44.04
CA LEU A 430 17.92 -9.90 -43.71
C LEU A 430 17.15 -8.58 -43.65
N MET A 431 16.02 -8.46 -44.36
CA MET A 431 15.14 -7.29 -44.26
C MET A 431 14.50 -7.11 -42.86
N TRP A 432 14.46 -8.16 -42.04
CA TRP A 432 13.96 -8.10 -40.67
C TRP A 432 15.02 -7.66 -39.65
N VAL A 433 16.29 -7.64 -40.04
CA VAL A 433 17.40 -7.20 -39.18
C VAL A 433 17.51 -5.68 -39.26
N LYS A 434 17.07 -4.99 -38.20
CA LYS A 434 17.00 -3.51 -38.16
C LYS A 434 18.36 -2.83 -38.37
N ASP A 435 19.42 -3.40 -37.80
CA ASP A 435 20.78 -2.84 -37.84
C ASP A 435 21.65 -3.48 -38.94
N TRP A 436 21.03 -4.01 -39.99
CA TRP A 436 21.77 -4.63 -41.09
C TRP A 436 22.53 -3.58 -41.91
N ASP A 437 23.80 -3.89 -42.21
CA ASP A 437 24.74 -3.00 -42.92
C ASP A 437 24.54 -2.97 -44.45
N GLY A 438 23.47 -3.60 -44.95
CA GLY A 438 23.17 -3.72 -46.37
C GLY A 438 24.08 -4.69 -47.14
N LYS A 439 25.00 -5.38 -46.45
CA LYS A 439 25.95 -6.31 -47.09
C LYS A 439 25.49 -7.75 -46.88
N LEU A 440 25.35 -8.47 -47.99
CA LEU A 440 25.08 -9.90 -47.95
C LEU A 440 26.34 -10.64 -47.51
N PRO A 441 26.29 -11.50 -46.46
CA PRO A 441 27.45 -12.28 -46.07
C PRO A 441 27.83 -13.28 -47.17
N THR A 442 29.12 -13.59 -47.31
CA THR A 442 29.60 -14.59 -48.28
C THR A 442 29.05 -15.98 -47.95
N PRO A 443 28.41 -16.70 -48.89
CA PRO A 443 27.79 -17.99 -48.58
C PRO A 443 28.82 -19.01 -48.08
N CYS A 444 28.39 -19.90 -47.18
CA CYS A 444 29.22 -20.98 -46.66
C CYS A 444 29.58 -22.00 -47.76
N ILE A 445 28.65 -22.25 -48.70
CA ILE A 445 28.87 -23.10 -49.86
C ILE A 445 28.74 -22.23 -51.11
N LEU A 446 29.77 -22.23 -51.97
CA LEU A 446 29.81 -21.42 -53.20
C LEU A 446 29.34 -22.18 -54.46
N LYS A 447 29.59 -23.49 -54.52
CA LYS A 447 29.25 -24.38 -55.65
C LYS A 447 28.62 -25.67 -55.13
N PRO A 448 27.69 -26.31 -55.86
CA PRO A 448 27.17 -25.93 -57.19
C PRO A 448 26.17 -24.76 -57.15
N ILE A 449 25.54 -24.51 -56.00
CA ILE A 449 24.60 -23.42 -55.77
C ILE A 449 25.04 -22.68 -54.50
N PRO A 450 24.98 -21.34 -54.45
CA PRO A 450 25.31 -20.60 -53.24
C PRO A 450 24.30 -20.87 -52.13
N LEU A 451 24.77 -21.38 -50.99
CA LEU A 451 23.95 -21.70 -49.82
C LEU A 451 24.53 -21.09 -48.54
N TRP A 452 23.63 -20.59 -47.69
CA TRP A 452 23.94 -20.07 -46.36
C TRP A 452 23.46 -21.04 -45.29
N THR A 453 24.15 -21.06 -44.15
CA THR A 453 23.67 -21.84 -43.00
C THR A 453 22.78 -20.98 -42.10
N GLY A 454 21.85 -21.58 -41.37
CA GLY A 454 21.04 -20.82 -40.41
C GLY A 454 21.89 -20.16 -39.31
N LYS A 455 22.99 -20.81 -38.87
CA LYS A 455 23.95 -20.21 -37.93
C LYS A 455 24.58 -18.91 -38.47
N GLN A 456 24.91 -18.90 -39.75
CA GLN A 456 25.50 -17.73 -40.40
C GLN A 456 24.53 -16.54 -40.42
N ILE A 457 23.25 -16.80 -40.71
CA ILE A 457 22.22 -15.75 -40.72
C ILE A 457 21.89 -15.29 -39.30
N LEU A 458 21.80 -16.21 -38.33
CA LEU A 458 21.60 -15.86 -36.92
C LEU A 458 22.74 -14.98 -36.38
N SER A 459 23.97 -15.21 -36.82
CA SER A 459 25.14 -14.41 -36.42
C SER A 459 25.04 -12.95 -36.85
N MET A 460 24.22 -12.62 -37.85
CA MET A 460 23.96 -11.23 -38.25
C MET A 460 23.10 -10.46 -37.24
N ILE A 461 22.37 -11.17 -36.37
CA ILE A 461 21.54 -10.58 -35.30
C ILE A 461 22.38 -10.35 -34.03
N ILE A 462 23.44 -11.14 -33.84
CA ILE A 462 24.30 -11.05 -32.66
C ILE A 462 25.27 -9.87 -32.83
N PRO A 463 25.36 -8.94 -31.85
CA PRO A 463 26.31 -7.84 -31.90
C PRO A 463 27.77 -8.29 -32.04
N LYS A 464 28.57 -7.49 -32.75
CA LYS A 464 30.02 -7.72 -32.90
C LYS A 464 30.73 -7.61 -31.55
N GLY A 465 31.76 -8.44 -31.33
CA GLY A 465 32.59 -8.41 -30.12
C GLY A 465 32.09 -9.27 -28.96
N ILE A 466 31.08 -10.12 -29.19
CA ILE A 466 30.60 -11.09 -28.20
C ILE A 466 31.33 -12.43 -28.41
N ASN A 467 32.02 -12.89 -27.37
CA ASN A 467 32.62 -14.23 -27.32
C ASN A 467 31.91 -15.05 -26.25
N SER A 468 31.56 -16.29 -26.57
CA SER A 468 31.04 -17.27 -25.61
C SER A 468 31.37 -18.66 -26.10
N ASP A 469 31.99 -19.46 -25.23
CA ASP A 469 32.35 -20.84 -25.52
C ASP A 469 31.12 -21.78 -25.49
N ASN A 470 29.97 -21.28 -25.05
CA ASN A 470 28.72 -22.03 -24.82
C ASN A 470 27.51 -21.51 -25.65
N LEU A 471 27.73 -20.88 -26.81
CA LEU A 471 26.64 -20.38 -27.68
C LEU A 471 26.09 -21.41 -28.68
#